data_AF-A0A031HKF0-F1
#
_entry.id   AF-A0A031HKF0-F1
#
_cell.length_a   1.000
_cell.length_b   1.000
_cell.length_c   1.000
_cell.angle_alpha   90.00
_cell.angle_beta   90.00
_cell.angle_gamma   90.00
#
_symmetry.space_group_name_H-M   'P 1'
#
loop_
_entity.id
_entity.type
_entity.pdbx_description
1 polymer ?
#
loop_
_entity_poly.entity_id
_entity_poly.type
_entity_poly.pdbx_seq_one_letter_code
_entity_poly.pdbx_strand_id
1 'polypeptide(L)'
;MSDDLLRLGLLDDEDIVLDHAALALALLDHAEGDDDPARAVIDAVADRLDELAPVARDAQTQAEVLAQVFADEFGFSGDSDSYDDPANADLIQVIARRRGLPVSLSILYVAAARRLGWSAHVLDVPGHVLVLIGGEAAPVMIDPFRDGRFVDAAELAAMVQGVAGGRAPAVSHVAAMPNRAVLVRLLLNQATRAEAAGAARRALILYRRMTVVAPDYGHGWWERARLELADGDVTTARSSLAAMLEITRDTALRARIATLLASLAAV
;
A
#
# COMPACT_ATOMS: atom_id res chain seq x y z
N MET A 1 0.41 -0.25 21.80
CA MET A 1 0.63 -0.64 20.39
C MET A 1 0.13 -2.07 20.28
N SER A 2 -0.71 -2.42 19.30
CA SER A 2 -1.28 -3.77 19.23
C SER A 2 -0.19 -4.82 18.96
N ASP A 3 -0.27 -5.99 19.59
CA ASP A 3 0.65 -7.11 19.38
C ASP A 3 0.70 -7.56 17.91
N ASP A 4 -0.41 -7.40 17.17
CA ASP A 4 -0.49 -7.80 15.76
C ASP A 4 0.35 -6.91 14.84
N LEU A 5 0.46 -5.62 15.15
CA LEU A 5 1.30 -4.70 14.39
C LEU A 5 2.79 -5.01 14.59
N LEU A 6 3.18 -5.38 15.81
CA LEU A 6 4.54 -5.82 16.10
C LEU A 6 4.87 -7.11 15.35
N ARG A 7 3.96 -8.09 15.36
CA ARG A 7 4.12 -9.33 14.59
C ARG A 7 4.33 -9.05 13.10
N LEU A 8 3.52 -8.17 12.51
CA LEU A 8 3.65 -7.79 11.10
C LEU A 8 5.03 -7.19 10.76
N GLY A 9 5.62 -6.42 11.69
CA GLY A 9 6.97 -5.88 11.55
C GLY A 9 8.08 -6.94 11.56
N LEU A 10 7.82 -8.14 12.09
CA LEU A 10 8.78 -9.23 12.25
C LEU A 10 8.67 -10.32 11.17
N LEU A 11 7.61 -10.35 10.38
CA LEU A 11 7.44 -11.30 9.28
C LEU A 11 8.46 -11.03 8.17
N ASP A 12 8.90 -12.06 7.45
CA ASP A 12 9.59 -11.88 6.17
C ASP A 12 8.61 -11.40 5.10
N ASP A 13 9.09 -10.75 4.04
CA ASP A 13 8.22 -10.10 3.04
C ASP A 13 7.27 -11.10 2.35
N GLU A 14 7.76 -12.30 2.07
CA GLU A 14 7.00 -13.41 1.47
C GLU A 14 5.90 -13.97 2.37
N ASP A 15 6.05 -13.86 3.69
CA ASP A 15 5.06 -14.33 4.68
C ASP A 15 3.92 -13.31 4.91
N ILE A 16 4.05 -12.09 4.36
CA ILE A 16 3.01 -11.07 4.46
C ILE A 16 1.84 -11.41 3.54
N VAL A 17 0.73 -11.84 4.15
CA VAL A 17 -0.57 -11.91 3.48
C VAL A 17 -1.19 -10.51 3.41
N LEU A 18 -1.21 -9.92 2.22
CA LEU A 18 -1.47 -8.49 2.00
C LEU A 18 -2.80 -7.99 2.57
N ASP A 19 -3.89 -8.68 2.30
CA ASP A 19 -5.22 -8.27 2.77
C ASP A 19 -5.38 -8.46 4.28
N HIS A 20 -4.83 -9.54 4.85
CA HIS A 20 -4.79 -9.72 6.32
C HIS A 20 -4.00 -8.59 7.00
N ALA A 21 -2.83 -8.24 6.46
CA ALA A 21 -1.99 -7.18 7.00
C ALA A 21 -2.66 -5.80 6.86
N ALA A 22 -3.30 -5.52 5.72
CA ALA A 22 -4.01 -4.27 5.49
C ALA A 22 -5.29 -4.16 6.35
N LEU A 23 -6.02 -5.25 6.59
CA LEU A 23 -7.13 -5.29 7.56
C LEU A 23 -6.64 -5.05 8.97
N ALA A 24 -5.55 -5.70 9.39
CA ALA A 24 -4.95 -5.48 10.71
C ALA A 24 -4.53 -4.02 10.91
N LEU A 25 -4.02 -3.35 9.86
CA LEU A 25 -3.70 -1.93 9.91
C LEU A 25 -4.94 -1.04 10.02
N ALA A 26 -6.01 -1.37 9.28
CA ALA A 26 -7.28 -0.67 9.33
C ALA A 26 -7.90 -0.78 10.72
N LEU A 27 -7.99 -1.99 11.28
CA LEU A 27 -8.55 -2.29 12.61
C LEU A 27 -8.02 -1.41 13.74
N LEU A 28 -6.77 -0.95 13.66
CA LEU A 28 -6.18 -0.03 14.65
C LEU A 28 -6.92 1.33 14.75
N ASP A 29 -7.80 1.65 13.81
CA ASP A 29 -8.63 2.86 13.77
C ASP A 29 -10.10 2.62 14.11
N HIS A 30 -10.52 1.35 14.20
CA HIS A 30 -11.90 0.98 14.52
C HIS A 30 -11.92 0.47 15.95
N ALA A 31 -12.33 1.33 16.90
CA ALA A 31 -12.41 0.97 18.31
C ALA A 31 -13.41 -0.18 18.50
N GLU A 32 -12.95 -1.31 19.06
CA GLU A 32 -13.77 -2.52 19.26
C GLU A 32 -14.42 -3.03 17.96
N GLY A 33 -13.85 -2.67 16.81
CA GLY A 33 -14.36 -3.03 15.50
C GLY A 33 -14.14 -4.51 15.21
N ASP A 34 -15.22 -5.17 14.80
CA ASP A 34 -15.20 -6.50 14.25
C ASP A 34 -14.86 -6.43 12.75
N ASP A 35 -13.82 -7.12 12.29
CA ASP A 35 -13.53 -7.26 10.86
C ASP A 35 -14.27 -8.43 10.21
N ASP A 36 -15.10 -9.18 10.96
CA ASP A 36 -15.92 -10.28 10.43
C ASP A 36 -16.76 -9.87 9.20
N PRO A 37 -17.41 -8.68 9.13
CA PRO A 37 -18.12 -8.28 7.91
C PRO A 37 -17.20 -8.11 6.71
N ALA A 38 -15.98 -7.58 6.93
CA ALA A 38 -15.01 -7.41 5.86
C ALA A 38 -14.44 -8.76 5.41
N ARG A 39 -14.14 -9.65 6.37
CA ARG A 39 -13.71 -11.03 6.11
C ARG A 39 -14.76 -11.82 5.36
N ALA A 40 -16.04 -11.71 5.73
CA ALA A 40 -17.12 -12.40 5.04
C ALA A 40 -17.25 -11.97 3.57
N VAL A 41 -17.02 -10.69 3.25
CA VAL A 41 -16.99 -10.24 1.85
C VAL A 41 -15.77 -10.80 1.12
N ILE A 42 -14.61 -10.80 1.76
CA ILE A 42 -13.38 -11.37 1.20
C ILE A 42 -13.56 -12.87 0.90
N ASP A 43 -14.17 -13.62 1.83
CA ASP A 43 -14.44 -15.04 1.69
C ASP A 43 -15.46 -15.28 0.57
N ALA A 44 -16.54 -14.47 0.50
CA ALA A 44 -17.51 -14.58 -0.58
C ALA A 44 -16.89 -14.30 -1.97
N VAL A 45 -15.95 -13.35 -2.07
CA VAL A 45 -15.18 -13.12 -3.30
C VAL A 45 -14.31 -14.33 -3.63
N ALA A 46 -13.63 -14.90 -2.63
CA ALA A 46 -12.78 -16.06 -2.81
C ALA A 46 -13.57 -17.29 -3.29
N ASP A 47 -14.70 -17.60 -2.63
CA ASP A 47 -15.61 -18.69 -3.01
C ASP A 47 -16.06 -18.52 -4.47
N ARG A 48 -16.44 -17.29 -4.84
CA ARG A 48 -16.89 -17.01 -6.21
C ARG A 48 -15.78 -17.15 -7.24
N LEU A 49 -14.56 -16.74 -6.90
CA LEU A 49 -13.41 -16.94 -7.77
C LEU A 49 -13.04 -18.41 -7.90
N ASP A 50 -13.12 -19.20 -6.82
CA ASP A 50 -12.89 -20.65 -6.83
C ASP A 50 -13.85 -21.38 -7.79
N GLU A 51 -15.12 -20.96 -7.85
CA GLU A 51 -16.09 -21.50 -8.81
C GLU A 51 -15.69 -21.24 -10.27
N LEU A 52 -15.06 -20.10 -10.55
CA LEU A 52 -14.65 -19.69 -11.90
C LEU A 52 -13.20 -20.09 -12.22
N ALA A 53 -12.40 -20.46 -11.23
CA ALA A 53 -11.00 -20.82 -11.41
C ALA A 53 -10.77 -21.93 -12.47
N PRO A 54 -11.63 -22.95 -12.62
CA PRO A 54 -11.45 -23.98 -13.66
C PRO A 54 -11.46 -23.45 -15.10
N VAL A 55 -12.10 -22.30 -15.37
CA VAL A 55 -12.09 -21.68 -16.71
C VAL A 55 -10.91 -20.74 -16.94
N ALA A 56 -10.26 -20.28 -15.86
CA ALA A 56 -9.11 -19.37 -15.87
C ALA A 56 -7.77 -20.12 -16.03
N ARG A 57 -7.44 -20.48 -17.28
CA ARG A 57 -6.29 -21.36 -17.60
C ARG A 57 -4.98 -20.64 -17.87
N ASP A 58 -5.04 -19.34 -18.10
CA ASP A 58 -3.88 -18.49 -18.42
C ASP A 58 -4.04 -17.08 -17.81
N ALA A 59 -3.00 -16.26 -17.88
CA ALA A 59 -2.98 -14.93 -17.28
C ALA A 59 -4.13 -14.04 -17.79
N GLN A 60 -4.48 -14.15 -19.07
CA GLN A 60 -5.57 -13.40 -19.70
C GLN A 60 -6.91 -13.76 -19.06
N THR A 61 -7.25 -15.05 -19.02
CA THR A 61 -8.52 -15.54 -18.45
C THR A 61 -8.58 -15.36 -16.93
N GLN A 62 -7.44 -15.45 -16.23
CA GLN A 62 -7.34 -15.10 -14.80
C GLN A 62 -7.67 -13.62 -14.54
N ALA A 63 -7.12 -12.72 -15.35
CA ALA A 63 -7.40 -11.29 -15.26
C ALA A 63 -8.86 -10.95 -15.57
N GLU A 64 -9.45 -11.60 -16.59
CA GLU A 64 -10.87 -11.46 -16.93
C GLU A 64 -11.77 -11.92 -15.78
N VAL A 65 -11.48 -13.07 -15.17
CA VAL A 65 -12.24 -13.59 -14.02
C VAL A 65 -12.13 -12.66 -12.81
N LEU A 66 -10.93 -12.13 -12.52
CA LEU A 66 -10.76 -11.15 -11.44
C LEU A 66 -11.56 -9.87 -11.69
N ALA A 67 -11.49 -9.31 -12.91
CA ALA A 67 -12.24 -8.12 -13.27
C ALA A 67 -13.75 -8.35 -13.16
N GLN A 68 -14.25 -9.47 -13.70
CA GLN A 68 -15.66 -9.83 -13.62
C GLN A 68 -16.13 -9.94 -12.16
N VAL A 69 -15.43 -10.71 -11.32
CA VAL A 69 -15.88 -10.92 -9.94
C VAL A 69 -15.80 -9.63 -9.14
N PHE A 70 -14.66 -8.94 -9.14
CA PHE A 70 -14.51 -7.74 -8.32
C PHE A 70 -15.39 -6.59 -8.81
N ALA A 71 -15.34 -6.25 -10.10
CA ALA A 71 -16.01 -5.06 -10.61
C ALA A 71 -17.49 -5.33 -10.96
N ASP A 72 -17.77 -6.36 -11.75
CA ASP A 72 -19.13 -6.57 -12.27
C ASP A 72 -20.06 -7.22 -11.23
N GLU A 73 -19.57 -8.24 -10.52
CA GLU A 73 -20.40 -9.00 -9.57
C GLU A 73 -20.41 -8.38 -8.16
N PHE A 74 -19.24 -8.00 -7.63
CA PHE A 74 -19.12 -7.44 -6.29
C PHE A 74 -19.08 -5.91 -6.24
N GLY A 75 -18.97 -5.21 -7.38
CA GLY A 75 -19.11 -3.76 -7.46
C GLY A 75 -17.92 -2.94 -6.97
N PHE A 76 -16.73 -3.54 -6.85
CA PHE A 76 -15.51 -2.83 -6.47
C PHE A 76 -15.04 -1.92 -7.61
N SER A 77 -14.82 -0.64 -7.30
CA SER A 77 -14.39 0.34 -8.28
C SER A 77 -13.55 1.44 -7.64
N GLY A 78 -12.74 2.13 -8.45
CA GLY A 78 -12.04 3.33 -8.02
C GLY A 78 -13.00 4.44 -7.57
N ASP A 79 -12.64 5.17 -6.53
CA ASP A 79 -13.37 6.36 -6.10
C ASP A 79 -12.71 7.61 -6.67
N SER A 80 -13.10 8.00 -7.89
CA SER A 80 -12.57 9.21 -8.53
C SER A 80 -13.28 10.49 -8.04
N ASP A 81 -14.53 10.37 -7.61
CA ASP A 81 -15.35 11.51 -7.19
C ASP A 81 -14.90 12.08 -5.84
N SER A 82 -14.45 11.20 -4.95
CA SER A 82 -13.94 11.55 -3.62
C SER A 82 -12.51 11.03 -3.40
N TYR A 83 -11.64 11.14 -4.41
CA TYR A 83 -10.31 10.54 -4.42
C TYR A 83 -9.44 10.79 -3.18
N ASP A 84 -9.56 11.96 -2.56
CA ASP A 84 -8.79 12.32 -1.37
C ASP A 84 -9.45 11.94 -0.03
N ASP A 85 -10.62 11.30 -0.06
CA ASP A 85 -11.29 10.77 1.13
C ASP A 85 -10.41 9.71 1.82
N PRO A 86 -10.05 9.90 3.10
CA PRO A 86 -9.27 8.92 3.87
C PRO A 86 -9.86 7.50 3.88
N ALA A 87 -11.17 7.37 3.75
CA ALA A 87 -11.84 6.07 3.69
C ALA A 87 -11.42 5.22 2.48
N ASN A 88 -10.91 5.84 1.40
CA ASN A 88 -10.43 5.11 0.24
C ASN A 88 -9.10 4.36 0.48
N ALA A 89 -8.45 4.59 1.63
CA ALA A 89 -7.20 3.92 2.02
C ALA A 89 -7.35 3.12 3.33
N ASP A 90 -8.56 3.00 3.86
CA ASP A 90 -8.90 2.17 5.02
C ASP A 90 -9.57 0.89 4.49
N LEU A 91 -8.90 -0.27 4.60
CA LEU A 91 -9.37 -1.47 3.91
C LEU A 91 -10.76 -1.94 4.38
N ILE A 92 -11.13 -1.69 5.65
CA ILE A 92 -12.47 -2.01 6.16
C ILE A 92 -13.52 -1.14 5.45
N GLN A 93 -13.26 0.16 5.36
CA GLN A 93 -14.15 1.09 4.66
C GLN A 93 -14.21 0.83 3.15
N VAL A 94 -13.07 0.47 2.54
CA VAL A 94 -12.99 0.10 1.12
C VAL A 94 -13.87 -1.10 0.81
N ILE A 95 -13.83 -2.14 1.64
CA ILE A 95 -14.66 -3.34 1.47
C ILE A 95 -16.14 -3.01 1.69
N ALA A 96 -16.47 -2.25 2.74
CA ALA A 96 -17.85 -1.88 3.03
C ALA A 96 -18.48 -1.04 1.89
N ARG A 97 -17.73 -0.06 1.38
CA ARG A 97 -18.17 0.86 0.32
C ARG A 97 -18.01 0.28 -1.09
N ARG A 98 -17.17 -0.75 -1.26
CA ARG A 98 -16.67 -1.24 -2.54
C ARG A 98 -16.00 -0.14 -3.37
N ARG A 99 -15.35 0.80 -2.69
CA ARG A 99 -14.73 2.01 -3.26
C ARG A 99 -13.39 2.27 -2.61
N GLY A 100 -12.34 2.48 -3.39
CA GLY A 100 -11.00 2.65 -2.83
C GLY A 100 -9.99 3.33 -3.75
N LEU A 101 -8.79 3.50 -3.22
CA LEU A 101 -7.61 3.95 -3.95
C LEU A 101 -7.03 2.82 -4.80
N PRO A 102 -6.16 3.17 -5.77
CA PRO A 102 -5.45 2.16 -6.56
C PRO A 102 -4.74 1.11 -5.70
N VAL A 103 -4.01 1.52 -4.65
CA VAL A 103 -3.27 0.57 -3.80
C VAL A 103 -4.18 -0.35 -2.99
N SER A 104 -5.30 0.14 -2.45
CA SER A 104 -6.20 -0.66 -1.63
C SER A 104 -6.97 -1.68 -2.48
N LEU A 105 -7.38 -1.31 -3.69
CA LEU A 105 -8.03 -2.24 -4.62
C LEU A 105 -7.03 -3.28 -5.14
N SER A 106 -5.79 -2.88 -5.46
CA SER A 106 -4.74 -3.82 -5.87
C SER A 106 -4.38 -4.83 -4.78
N ILE A 107 -4.43 -4.45 -3.49
CA ILE A 107 -4.28 -5.40 -2.37
C ILE A 107 -5.33 -6.50 -2.46
N LEU A 108 -6.61 -6.16 -2.67
CA LEU A 108 -7.70 -7.14 -2.74
C LEU A 108 -7.54 -8.08 -3.94
N TYR A 109 -7.27 -7.52 -5.13
CA TYR A 109 -7.08 -8.32 -6.35
C TYR A 109 -5.90 -9.29 -6.21
N VAL A 110 -4.75 -8.81 -5.73
CA VAL A 110 -3.54 -9.63 -5.58
C VAL A 110 -3.72 -10.70 -4.50
N ALA A 111 -4.32 -10.36 -3.35
CA ALA A 111 -4.56 -11.33 -2.30
C ALA A 111 -5.51 -12.45 -2.76
N ALA A 112 -6.60 -12.10 -3.42
CA ALA A 112 -7.55 -13.07 -3.95
C ALA A 112 -6.92 -13.98 -5.03
N ALA A 113 -6.20 -13.41 -6.00
CA ALA A 113 -5.50 -14.18 -7.02
C ALA A 113 -4.50 -15.18 -6.41
N ARG A 114 -3.71 -14.75 -5.42
CA ARG A 114 -2.70 -15.60 -4.77
C ARG A 114 -3.31 -16.75 -3.97
N ARG A 115 -4.51 -16.58 -3.41
CA ARG A 115 -5.23 -17.67 -2.72
C ARG A 115 -5.60 -18.82 -3.65
N LEU A 116 -5.91 -18.50 -4.90
CA LEU A 116 -6.19 -19.47 -5.97
C LEU A 116 -4.90 -20.11 -6.54
N GLY A 117 -3.74 -19.75 -6.00
CA GLY A 117 -2.43 -20.17 -6.50
C GLY A 117 -1.98 -19.43 -7.77
N TRP A 118 -2.63 -18.33 -8.14
CA TRP A 118 -2.23 -17.54 -9.31
C TRP A 118 -1.06 -16.60 -8.97
N SER A 119 -0.17 -16.42 -9.94
CA SER A 119 0.90 -15.42 -9.86
C SER A 119 0.30 -14.04 -10.05
N ALA A 120 0.40 -13.19 -9.03
CA ALA A 120 -0.08 -11.82 -9.07
C ALA A 120 0.82 -10.88 -8.25
N HIS A 121 1.11 -9.70 -8.79
CA HIS A 121 1.99 -8.71 -8.15
C HIS A 121 1.45 -7.29 -8.33
N VAL A 122 1.56 -6.49 -7.27
CA VAL A 122 1.32 -5.04 -7.36
C VAL A 122 2.49 -4.40 -8.07
N LEU A 123 2.22 -3.49 -8.99
CA LEU A 123 3.22 -2.69 -9.70
C LEU A 123 3.15 -1.23 -9.25
N ASP A 124 4.29 -0.63 -8.92
CA ASP A 124 4.41 0.82 -8.69
C ASP A 124 4.71 1.51 -10.02
N VAL A 125 3.72 2.21 -10.56
CA VAL A 125 3.84 2.99 -11.79
C VAL A 125 3.71 4.45 -11.40
N PRO A 126 4.51 5.37 -11.96
CA PRO A 126 4.36 6.79 -11.66
C PRO A 126 2.90 7.26 -11.82
N GLY A 127 2.31 7.73 -10.70
CA GLY A 127 0.93 8.19 -10.63
C GLY A 127 -0.16 7.10 -10.64
N HIS A 128 0.19 5.81 -10.71
CA HIS A 128 -0.76 4.70 -10.84
C HIS A 128 -0.34 3.51 -9.95
N VAL A 129 -1.26 2.57 -9.75
CA VAL A 129 -0.93 1.27 -9.16
C VAL A 129 -1.63 0.22 -10.01
N LEU A 130 -0.86 -0.69 -10.59
CA LEU A 130 -1.38 -1.74 -11.47
C LEU A 130 -1.19 -3.11 -10.83
N VAL A 131 -1.82 -4.13 -11.41
CA VAL A 131 -1.62 -5.52 -11.03
C VAL A 131 -1.13 -6.30 -12.24
N LEU A 132 0.03 -6.96 -12.08
CA LEU A 132 0.55 -7.93 -13.03
C LEU A 132 0.01 -9.31 -12.66
N ILE A 133 -0.54 -10.04 -13.63
CA ILE A 133 -1.07 -11.39 -13.48
C ILE A 133 -0.31 -12.32 -14.41
N GLY A 134 -0.02 -13.53 -13.94
CA GLY A 134 0.74 -14.54 -14.66
C GLY A 134 2.20 -14.60 -14.23
N GLY A 135 2.88 -15.68 -14.66
CA GLY A 135 4.31 -15.87 -14.48
C GLY A 135 5.11 -15.15 -15.57
N GLU A 136 6.36 -15.57 -15.78
CA GLU A 136 7.26 -14.95 -16.78
C GLU A 136 6.74 -15.11 -18.22
N ALA A 137 5.97 -16.16 -18.51
CA ALA A 137 5.41 -16.41 -19.82
C ALA A 137 4.06 -15.68 -20.00
N ALA A 138 4.08 -14.62 -20.82
CA ALA A 138 2.92 -13.83 -21.23
C ALA A 138 2.07 -13.26 -20.07
N PRO A 139 2.68 -12.49 -19.14
CA PRO A 139 1.90 -11.82 -18.11
C PRO A 139 1.03 -10.71 -18.70
N VAL A 140 -0.08 -10.43 -18.02
CA VAL A 140 -1.00 -9.34 -18.38
C VAL A 140 -1.07 -8.33 -17.25
N MET A 141 -1.35 -7.07 -17.59
CA MET A 141 -1.52 -6.00 -16.62
C MET A 141 -2.97 -5.54 -16.61
N ILE A 142 -3.52 -5.36 -15.42
CA ILE A 142 -4.83 -4.76 -15.20
C ILE A 142 -4.75 -3.59 -14.22
N ASP A 143 -5.74 -2.73 -14.28
CA ASP A 143 -5.93 -1.61 -13.37
C ASP A 143 -7.18 -1.81 -12.49
N PRO A 144 -7.01 -2.27 -11.23
CA PRO A 144 -8.12 -2.42 -10.30
C PRO A 144 -8.89 -1.13 -10.00
N PHE A 145 -8.26 0.04 -10.13
CA PHE A 145 -8.94 1.32 -9.94
C PHE A 145 -9.90 1.64 -11.09
N ARG A 146 -9.64 1.08 -12.28
CA ARG A 146 -10.50 1.18 -13.46
C ARG A 146 -11.14 -0.17 -13.75
N ASP A 147 -11.77 -0.74 -12.73
CA ASP A 147 -12.65 -1.92 -12.85
C ASP A 147 -11.94 -3.17 -13.41
N GLY A 148 -10.63 -3.30 -13.17
CA GLY A 148 -9.84 -4.42 -13.67
C GLY A 148 -9.52 -4.33 -15.17
N ARG A 149 -9.62 -3.15 -15.78
CA ARG A 149 -9.33 -2.95 -17.21
C ARG A 149 -7.89 -3.33 -17.55
N PHE A 150 -7.72 -4.06 -18.64
CA PHE A 150 -6.40 -4.35 -19.21
C PHE A 150 -5.63 -3.07 -19.55
N VAL A 151 -4.33 -3.10 -19.25
CA VAL A 151 -3.37 -2.05 -19.58
C VAL A 151 -2.34 -2.65 -20.53
N ASP A 152 -2.34 -2.17 -21.78
CA ASP A 152 -1.36 -2.59 -22.77
C ASP A 152 -0.03 -1.84 -22.63
N ALA A 153 0.97 -2.26 -23.41
CA ALA A 153 2.29 -1.65 -23.38
C ALA A 153 2.30 -0.18 -23.82
N ALA A 154 1.40 0.22 -24.73
CA ALA A 154 1.32 1.59 -25.22
C ALA A 154 0.73 2.51 -24.14
N GLU A 155 -0.30 2.04 -23.45
CA GLU A 155 -0.89 2.75 -22.32
C GLU A 155 0.09 2.87 -21.16
N LEU A 156 0.80 1.80 -20.81
CA LEU A 156 1.83 1.83 -19.77
C LEU A 156 2.93 2.85 -20.10
N ALA A 157 3.39 2.86 -21.36
CA ALA A 157 4.38 3.82 -21.83
C ALA A 157 3.86 5.28 -21.71
N ALA A 158 2.59 5.52 -22.01
CA ALA A 158 1.97 6.84 -21.85
C ALA A 158 1.90 7.27 -20.38
N MET A 159 1.53 6.37 -19.45
CA MET A 159 1.50 6.64 -18.01
C MET A 159 2.89 7.06 -17.49
N VAL A 160 3.92 6.32 -17.89
CA VAL A 160 5.32 6.59 -17.50
C VAL A 160 5.80 7.93 -18.03
N GLN A 161 5.52 8.24 -19.30
CA GLN A 161 5.99 9.48 -19.95
C GLN A 161 5.28 10.72 -19.40
N GLY A 162 4.00 10.60 -19.04
CA GLY A 162 3.17 11.71 -18.55
C GLY A 162 3.69 12.34 -17.25
N VAL A 163 4.35 11.57 -16.38
CA VAL A 163 4.90 12.07 -15.10
C VAL A 163 6.27 12.72 -15.25
N ALA A 164 7.02 12.38 -16.31
CA ALA A 164 8.43 12.75 -16.43
C ALA A 164 8.71 14.05 -17.20
N GLY A 165 7.69 14.83 -17.56
CA GLY A 165 7.88 16.07 -18.33
C GLY A 165 8.65 15.88 -19.65
N GLY A 166 8.51 14.71 -20.29
CA GLY A 166 9.17 14.39 -21.56
C GLY A 166 10.67 14.09 -21.48
N ARG A 167 11.24 13.85 -20.28
CA ARG A 167 12.68 13.60 -20.09
C ARG A 167 13.06 12.35 -19.29
N ALA A 168 12.12 11.47 -18.93
CA ALA A 168 12.51 10.19 -18.36
C ALA A 168 13.13 9.29 -19.45
N PRO A 169 14.19 8.53 -19.12
CA PRO A 169 14.55 7.38 -19.93
C PRO A 169 13.33 6.45 -20.03
N ALA A 170 13.18 5.76 -21.15
CA ALA A 170 12.17 4.70 -21.29
C ALA A 170 12.26 3.81 -20.04
N VAL A 171 11.20 3.76 -19.22
CA VAL A 171 11.18 2.88 -18.05
C VAL A 171 11.23 1.48 -18.61
N SER A 172 12.42 0.89 -18.56
CA SER A 172 12.67 -0.43 -19.11
C SER A 172 12.09 -1.52 -18.22
N HIS A 173 11.81 -1.22 -16.95
CA HIS A 173 11.26 -2.18 -15.99
C HIS A 173 10.33 -1.48 -15.00
N VAL A 174 9.03 -1.75 -15.12
CA VAL A 174 8.09 -1.61 -14.00
C VAL A 174 8.29 -2.84 -13.12
N ALA A 175 8.75 -2.63 -11.89
CA ALA A 175 9.09 -3.72 -10.99
C ALA A 175 7.89 -4.08 -10.09
N ALA A 176 7.75 -5.37 -9.79
CA ALA A 176 6.85 -5.85 -8.75
C ALA A 176 7.24 -5.24 -7.40
N MET A 177 6.26 -4.69 -6.69
CA MET A 177 6.43 -4.21 -5.34
C MET A 177 6.55 -5.39 -4.37
N PRO A 178 7.55 -5.39 -3.47
CA PRO A 178 7.54 -6.22 -2.27
C PRO A 178 6.26 -5.96 -1.44
N ASN A 179 5.78 -6.97 -0.73
CA ASN A 179 4.52 -6.86 0.02
C ASN A 179 4.57 -5.74 1.07
N ARG A 180 5.70 -5.60 1.76
CA ARG A 180 5.94 -4.52 2.72
C ARG A 180 5.93 -3.14 2.05
N ALA A 181 6.43 -3.03 0.82
CA ALA A 181 6.37 -1.78 0.07
C ALA A 181 4.92 -1.40 -0.29
N VAL A 182 4.06 -2.38 -0.59
CA VAL A 182 2.62 -2.16 -0.81
C VAL A 182 1.96 -1.60 0.46
N LEU A 183 2.26 -2.18 1.63
CA LEU A 183 1.73 -1.69 2.91
C LEU A 183 2.27 -0.29 3.26
N VAL A 184 3.54 -0.01 2.98
CA VAL A 184 4.11 1.34 3.12
C VAL A 184 3.38 2.33 2.22
N ARG A 185 3.09 1.97 0.97
CA ARG A 185 2.35 2.81 0.02
C ARG A 185 0.92 3.09 0.51
N LEU A 186 0.25 2.09 1.08
CA LEU A 186 -1.07 2.24 1.71
C LEU A 186 -1.01 3.26 2.87
N LEU A 187 -0.09 3.05 3.83
CA LEU A 187 0.09 3.94 4.98
C LEU A 187 0.51 5.35 4.56
N LEU A 188 1.36 5.48 3.52
CA LEU A 188 1.79 6.78 3.01
C LEU A 188 0.63 7.54 2.38
N ASN A 189 -0.25 6.85 1.62
CA ASN A 189 -1.47 7.45 1.08
C ASN A 189 -2.39 8.00 2.18
N GLN A 190 -2.50 7.29 3.30
CA GLN A 190 -3.25 7.78 4.47
C GLN A 190 -2.53 8.97 5.14
N ALA A 191 -1.21 8.87 5.32
CA ALA A 191 -0.43 9.85 6.08
C ALA A 191 -0.41 11.20 5.36
N THR A 192 -0.13 11.21 4.06
CA THR A 192 -0.06 12.45 3.26
C THR A 192 -1.41 13.15 3.18
N ARG A 193 -2.52 12.40 3.08
CA ARG A 193 -3.89 12.95 3.14
C ARG A 193 -4.20 13.55 4.52
N ALA A 194 -3.80 12.87 5.59
CA ALA A 194 -3.95 13.42 6.94
C ALA A 194 -3.16 14.72 7.12
N GLU A 195 -1.96 14.82 6.55
CA GLU A 195 -1.18 16.07 6.56
C GLU A 195 -1.82 17.19 5.74
N ALA A 196 -2.29 16.87 4.53
CA ALA A 196 -3.00 17.82 3.68
C ALA A 196 -4.27 18.37 4.37
N ALA A 197 -4.95 17.54 5.17
CA ALA A 197 -6.10 17.92 5.97
C ALA A 197 -5.75 18.65 7.29
N GLY A 198 -4.45 18.90 7.57
CA GLY A 198 -4.00 19.53 8.82
C GLY A 198 -4.11 18.63 10.06
N ALA A 199 -4.38 17.34 9.89
CA ALA A 199 -4.55 16.37 10.96
C ALA A 199 -3.18 15.79 11.42
N ALA A 200 -2.28 16.66 11.92
CA ALA A 200 -0.91 16.30 12.27
C ALA A 200 -0.80 15.11 13.24
N ARG A 201 -1.69 15.02 14.25
CA ARG A 201 -1.72 13.89 15.19
C ARG A 201 -2.04 12.57 14.48
N ARG A 202 -2.95 12.59 13.50
CA ARG A 202 -3.30 11.42 12.70
C ARG A 202 -2.12 10.99 11.82
N ALA A 203 -1.47 11.94 11.16
CA ALA A 203 -0.26 11.68 10.38
C ALA A 203 0.84 11.04 11.25
N LEU A 204 1.06 11.56 12.47
CA LEU A 204 2.04 11.00 13.40
C LEU A 204 1.72 9.55 13.79
N ILE A 205 0.44 9.22 14.05
CA ILE A 205 0.01 7.84 14.30
C ILE A 205 0.36 6.93 13.11
N LEU A 206 0.10 7.39 11.88
CA LEU A 206 0.36 6.62 10.67
C LEU A 206 1.86 6.41 10.41
N TYR A 207 2.69 7.43 10.59
CA TYR A 207 4.15 7.27 10.48
C TYR A 207 4.72 6.39 11.60
N ARG A 208 4.16 6.42 12.82
CA ARG A 208 4.50 5.45 13.87
C ARG A 208 4.21 4.02 13.43
N ARG A 209 3.04 3.75 12.86
CA ARG A 209 2.70 2.42 12.30
C ARG A 209 3.67 2.02 11.19
N MET A 210 3.97 2.95 10.29
CA MET A 210 4.91 2.72 9.19
C MET A 210 6.30 2.33 9.68
N THR A 211 6.83 2.98 10.73
CA THR A 211 8.14 2.62 11.31
C THR A 211 8.17 1.25 11.99
N VAL A 212 7.00 0.70 12.35
CA VAL A 212 6.89 -0.67 12.88
C VAL A 212 6.77 -1.68 11.75
N VAL A 213 5.95 -1.39 10.74
CA VAL A 213 5.74 -2.27 9.57
C VAL A 213 7.00 -2.33 8.69
N ALA A 214 7.72 -1.22 8.54
CA ALA A 214 8.88 -1.11 7.69
C ALA A 214 10.01 -0.36 8.42
N PRO A 215 10.69 -1.02 9.38
CA PRO A 215 11.73 -0.38 10.17
C PRO A 215 12.91 0.12 9.31
N ASP A 216 13.18 -0.49 8.16
CA ASP A 216 14.24 -0.06 7.24
C ASP A 216 13.82 1.09 6.30
N TYR A 217 12.56 1.54 6.37
CA TYR A 217 12.05 2.62 5.53
C TYR A 217 12.34 4.00 6.15
N GLY A 218 13.51 4.55 5.84
CA GLY A 218 14.01 5.80 6.44
C GLY A 218 13.08 7.02 6.33
N HIS A 219 12.30 7.15 5.26
CA HIS A 219 11.35 8.27 5.12
C HIS A 219 10.29 8.27 6.24
N GLY A 220 9.79 7.10 6.65
CA GLY A 220 8.83 6.99 7.74
C GLY A 220 9.39 7.51 9.07
N TRP A 221 10.66 7.23 9.36
CA TRP A 221 11.33 7.74 10.56
C TRP A 221 11.55 9.24 10.54
N TRP A 222 11.91 9.78 9.37
CA TRP A 222 12.12 11.21 9.20
C TRP A 222 10.84 12.00 9.46
N GLU A 223 9.74 11.61 8.82
CA GLU A 223 8.45 12.29 8.96
C GLU A 223 7.88 12.13 10.38
N ARG A 224 8.05 10.95 11.00
CA ARG A 224 7.74 10.73 12.41
C ARG A 224 8.48 11.69 13.32
N ALA A 225 9.81 11.79 13.19
CA ALA A 225 10.62 12.68 14.03
C ALA A 225 10.24 14.15 13.83
N ARG A 226 9.98 14.57 12.59
CA ARG A 226 9.52 15.93 12.27
C ARG A 226 8.23 16.28 13.00
N LEU A 227 7.24 15.37 12.99
CA LEU A 227 5.96 15.59 13.66
C LEU A 227 6.08 15.51 15.19
N GLU A 228 6.94 14.64 15.74
CA GLU A 228 7.24 14.60 17.18
C GLU A 228 7.85 15.91 17.67
N LEU A 229 8.77 16.51 16.90
CA LEU A 229 9.31 17.84 17.20
C LEU A 229 8.24 18.93 17.13
N ALA A 230 7.36 18.88 16.13
CA ALA A 230 6.27 19.84 16.00
C ALA A 230 5.27 19.75 17.17
N ASP A 231 5.11 18.57 17.77
CA ASP A 231 4.28 18.32 18.97
C ASP A 231 5.03 18.65 20.28
N GLY A 232 6.30 19.05 20.21
CA GLY A 232 7.14 19.36 21.37
C GLY A 232 7.75 18.14 22.06
N ASP A 233 7.56 16.93 21.54
CA ASP A 233 8.12 15.68 22.08
C ASP A 233 9.56 15.46 21.57
N VAL A 234 10.47 16.29 22.07
CA VAL A 234 11.90 16.26 21.70
C VAL A 234 12.54 14.92 22.05
N THR A 235 12.12 14.28 23.14
CA THR A 235 12.73 13.02 23.62
C THR A 235 12.41 11.86 22.67
N THR A 236 11.15 11.73 22.24
CA THR A 236 10.77 10.71 21.26
C THR A 236 11.37 11.02 19.89
N ALA A 237 11.38 12.29 19.46
CA ALA A 237 12.00 12.69 18.20
C ALA A 237 13.50 12.31 18.11
N ARG A 238 14.26 12.52 19.20
CA ARG A 238 15.66 12.10 19.28
C ARG A 238 15.81 10.59 19.10
N SER A 239 14.92 9.81 19.71
CA SER A 239 14.92 8.35 19.60
C SER A 239 14.61 7.90 18.17
N SER A 240 13.64 8.54 17.50
CA SER A 240 13.30 8.29 16.10
C SER A 240 14.45 8.62 15.15
N LEU A 241 15.13 9.76 15.35
CA LEU A 241 16.32 10.15 14.57
C LEU A 241 17.51 9.20 14.80
N ALA A 242 17.71 8.73 16.03
CA ALA A 242 18.75 7.75 16.34
C ALA A 242 18.47 6.41 15.64
N ALA A 243 17.23 5.90 15.69
CA ALA A 243 16.84 4.69 14.97
C ALA A 243 17.04 4.84 13.45
N MET A 244 16.70 6.00 12.89
CA MET A 244 16.94 6.30 11.47
C MET A 244 18.44 6.29 11.12
N LEU A 245 19.31 6.72 12.03
CA LEU A 245 20.76 6.71 11.84
C LEU A 245 21.32 5.29 11.77
N GLU A 246 20.72 4.32 12.45
CA GLU A 246 21.15 2.92 12.40
C GLU A 246 20.88 2.26 11.04
N ILE A 247 19.79 2.65 10.36
CA ILE A 247 19.37 2.04 9.10
C ILE A 247 19.92 2.77 7.85
N THR A 248 20.21 4.07 7.94
CA THR A 248 20.59 4.86 6.76
C THR A 248 22.08 4.75 6.44
N ARG A 249 22.39 4.43 5.18
CA ARG A 249 23.77 4.37 4.66
C ARG A 249 24.18 5.62 3.87
N ASP A 250 23.24 6.55 3.61
CA ASP A 250 23.52 7.79 2.90
C ASP A 250 24.30 8.76 3.80
N THR A 251 25.55 9.04 3.44
CA THR A 251 26.46 9.91 4.20
C THR A 251 25.91 11.32 4.41
N ALA A 252 25.26 11.92 3.42
CA ALA A 252 24.71 13.27 3.52
C ALA A 252 23.52 13.30 4.48
N LEU A 253 22.63 12.30 4.37
CA LEU A 253 21.50 12.16 5.28
C LEU A 253 21.95 11.88 6.72
N ARG A 254 22.96 11.02 6.92
CA ARG A 254 23.58 10.77 8.23
C ARG A 254 24.12 12.05 8.85
N ALA A 255 24.85 12.87 8.09
CA ALA A 255 25.38 14.13 8.57
C ALA A 255 24.27 15.12 8.98
N ARG A 256 23.18 15.18 8.21
CA ARG A 256 22.01 15.99 8.52
C ARG A 256 21.32 15.54 9.82
N ILE A 257 21.11 14.23 10.00
CA ILE A 257 20.53 13.65 11.22
C ILE A 257 21.42 13.94 12.44
N ALA A 258 22.74 13.75 12.32
CA ALA A 258 23.69 14.01 13.40
C ALA A 258 23.70 15.49 13.83
N THR A 259 23.62 16.41 12.86
CA THR A 259 23.54 17.85 13.12
C THR A 259 22.26 18.20 13.90
N LEU A 260 21.12 17.64 13.47
CA LEU A 260 19.84 17.83 14.15
C LEU A 260 19.85 17.25 15.58
N LEU A 261 20.40 16.05 15.77
CA LEU A 261 20.53 15.44 17.11
C LEU A 261 21.40 16.29 18.06
N ALA A 262 22.47 16.91 17.55
CA ALA A 262 23.32 17.80 18.33
C ALA A 262 22.58 19.08 18.75
N SER A 263 21.81 19.69 17.85
CA SER A 263 21.04 20.89 18.20
C SER A 263 19.94 20.61 19.22
N LEU A 264 19.36 19.41 19.22
CA LEU A 264 18.35 18.97 20.19
C LEU A 264 18.95 18.57 21.55
N ALA A 265 20.27 18.50 21.72
CA ALA A 265 20.92 18.19 23.00
C ALA A 265 21.19 19.45 23.85
N ALA A 266 21.05 20.62 23.23
CA ALA A 266 21.30 21.93 23.83
C ALA A 266 20.02 22.61 24.37
N VAL A 267 18.87 21.91 24.30
CA VAL A 267 17.54 22.34 24.75
C VAL A 267 17.14 21.50 25.95
#